data_AF-A0A4D7HFX2-F1
#
_entry.id   AF-A0A4D7HFX2-F1
#
_cell.length_a   1.000
_cell.length_b   1.000
_cell.length_c   1.000
_cell.angle_alpha   90.00
_cell.angle_beta   90.00
_cell.angle_gamma   90.00
#
_symmetry.space_group_name_H-M   'P 1'
#
loop_
_entity.id
_entity.type
_entity.pdbx_description
1 polymer ?
#
loop_
_entity_poly.entity_id
_entity_poly.type
_entity_poly.pdbx_seq_one_letter_code
_entity_poly.pdbx_strand_id
1 'polypeptide(L)'
;MDGSYFEDGYSGLGSVSGGEKYALGVVLDGEDDHHLLRLLGRTAQLGHPLLAVRRDGTVLYAVGVGDEPMEVHQEVDYVGGDGETAREVLVELARTYGLRGLVVHEDPSAPVDLEASFEALEAEDTFAVESLSRLTEAAESDHAPVVVGLPAYNEEKAVGSVVEKVRNYADVVVVVDDGSTDRTAERASEAGAVVVRHSENRGYGAALQTLFTEGKQRNASSLVVIDADGQHDASDVQRLLRRQRECEADIVIGSRYTGSVTSEIPLYRRFGLWVINVLTNLGLGTLRKENRIGDTQSGFRAYGPRAIESLAEDETLGSNMQASTDILFHARKRGYEIDEIGIRIRYDLEDTYTQNPLSHGYSVVKGVLRLIEQDRPLTTLGVPGFVSAFVGLTLGYWSVFEYGQTGEFPLVLVGVSGLLLLVGFFASVVAIVHQSLRDV
;
A
#
# COMPACT_ATOMS: atom_id res chain seq x y z
N MET A 1 -46.44 18.46 -25.62
CA MET A 1 -46.92 17.10 -25.94
C MET A 1 -47.46 16.53 -24.65
N ASP A 2 -48.67 15.98 -24.69
CA ASP A 2 -49.45 15.57 -23.51
C ASP A 2 -48.77 14.43 -22.74
N GLY A 3 -48.64 14.59 -21.42
CA GLY A 3 -48.05 13.62 -20.49
C GLY A 3 -48.93 12.42 -20.15
N SER A 4 -49.79 11.97 -21.07
CA SER A 4 -50.75 10.90 -20.84
C SER A 4 -50.29 9.51 -21.30
N TYR A 5 -49.03 9.36 -21.73
CA TYR A 5 -48.44 8.05 -22.08
C TYR A 5 -47.62 7.42 -20.94
N PHE A 6 -47.43 8.12 -19.82
CA PHE A 6 -46.48 7.73 -18.77
C PHE A 6 -47.13 7.08 -17.52
N GLU A 7 -48.46 7.07 -17.38
CA GLU A 7 -49.09 6.61 -16.13
C GLU A 7 -49.34 5.10 -16.06
N ASP A 8 -49.48 4.38 -17.18
CA ASP A 8 -49.94 2.99 -17.17
C ASP A 8 -48.83 1.93 -16.99
N GLY A 9 -47.55 2.30 -17.10
CA GLY A 9 -46.41 1.39 -16.94
C GLY A 9 -45.79 1.32 -15.54
N TYR A 10 -46.09 2.28 -14.66
CA TYR A 10 -45.33 2.54 -13.42
C TYR A 10 -46.05 2.11 -12.13
N SER A 11 -47.18 1.42 -12.24
CA SER A 11 -48.07 1.10 -11.10
C SER A 11 -47.51 0.10 -10.06
N GLY A 12 -46.27 -0.39 -10.24
CA GLY A 12 -45.60 -1.33 -9.33
C GLY A 12 -44.38 -0.80 -8.58
N LEU A 13 -43.94 0.43 -8.81
CA LEU A 13 -42.69 0.95 -8.23
C LEU A 13 -42.94 1.51 -6.84
N GLY A 14 -42.56 0.75 -5.83
CA GLY A 14 -42.63 1.15 -4.42
C GLY A 14 -41.87 2.45 -4.16
N SER A 15 -42.43 3.30 -3.29
CA SER A 15 -41.86 4.59 -2.93
C SER A 15 -40.50 4.43 -2.25
N VAL A 16 -39.41 4.57 -3.01
CA VAL A 16 -38.09 4.79 -2.44
C VAL A 16 -38.05 6.23 -1.95
N SER A 17 -37.78 6.44 -0.65
CA SER A 17 -37.70 7.77 -0.05
C SER A 17 -36.39 8.49 -0.46
N GLY A 18 -36.26 8.81 -1.75
CA GLY A 18 -35.04 9.36 -2.37
C GLY A 18 -34.85 10.87 -2.22
N GLY A 19 -35.78 11.57 -1.56
CA GLY A 19 -35.91 13.04 -1.51
C GLY A 19 -34.67 13.87 -1.17
N GLU A 20 -33.65 13.26 -0.55
CA GLU A 20 -32.44 13.97 -0.11
C GLU A 20 -31.14 13.47 -0.75
N LYS A 21 -31.18 12.49 -1.66
CA LYS A 21 -29.97 11.83 -2.17
C LYS A 21 -29.65 12.16 -3.63
N TYR A 22 -28.36 12.35 -3.92
CA TYR A 22 -27.81 12.31 -5.27
C TYR A 22 -27.64 10.87 -5.75
N ALA A 23 -27.77 10.63 -7.04
CA ALA A 23 -27.62 9.31 -7.66
C ALA A 23 -26.58 9.29 -8.77
N LEU A 24 -26.04 8.10 -9.07
CA LEU A 24 -25.26 7.85 -10.28
C LEU A 24 -26.15 7.20 -11.34
N GLY A 25 -26.23 7.78 -12.53
CA GLY A 25 -26.84 7.20 -13.71
C GLY A 25 -25.78 6.64 -14.64
N VAL A 26 -25.92 5.40 -15.09
CA VAL A 26 -24.93 4.72 -15.95
C VAL A 26 -25.60 4.22 -17.22
N VAL A 27 -24.93 4.39 -18.35
CA VAL A 27 -25.32 3.78 -19.62
C VAL A 27 -24.51 2.50 -19.82
N LEU A 28 -25.18 1.37 -20.03
CA LEU A 28 -24.54 0.06 -20.20
C LEU A 28 -24.51 -0.37 -21.68
N ASP A 29 -23.37 -0.90 -22.11
CA ASP A 29 -23.16 -1.54 -23.41
C ASP A 29 -23.12 -3.07 -23.24
N GLY A 30 -24.19 -3.78 -23.63
CA GLY A 30 -24.25 -5.25 -23.61
C GLY A 30 -24.35 -5.90 -22.20
N GLU A 31 -23.89 -7.14 -22.08
CA GLU A 31 -23.90 -7.96 -20.83
C GLU A 31 -22.71 -7.64 -19.88
N ASP A 32 -22.32 -6.36 -19.72
CA ASP A 32 -21.15 -6.00 -18.93
C ASP A 32 -21.44 -5.91 -17.40
N ASP A 33 -21.91 -7.03 -16.84
CA ASP A 33 -22.37 -7.13 -15.44
C ASP A 33 -21.27 -6.82 -14.41
N HIS A 34 -20.00 -7.05 -14.76
CA HIS A 34 -18.88 -6.83 -13.85
C HIS A 34 -18.59 -5.35 -13.61
N HIS A 35 -18.82 -4.47 -14.59
CA HIS A 35 -18.65 -3.03 -14.41
C HIS A 35 -19.76 -2.46 -13.53
N LEU A 36 -21.00 -2.90 -13.78
CA LEU A 36 -22.17 -2.54 -12.98
C LEU A 36 -21.97 -2.93 -11.50
N LEU A 37 -21.52 -4.16 -11.23
CA LEU A 37 -21.24 -4.62 -9.86
C LEU A 37 -20.16 -3.79 -9.15
N ARG A 38 -19.14 -3.31 -9.86
CA ARG A 38 -18.10 -2.43 -9.28
C ARG A 38 -18.66 -1.05 -8.91
N LEU A 39 -19.42 -0.43 -9.80
CA LEU A 39 -20.03 0.88 -9.56
C LEU A 39 -21.11 0.81 -8.47
N LEU A 40 -21.87 -0.28 -8.42
CA LEU A 40 -22.82 -0.55 -7.35
C LEU A 40 -22.14 -0.62 -5.98
N GLY A 41 -21.03 -1.35 -5.87
CA GLY A 41 -20.27 -1.44 -4.62
C GLY A 41 -19.75 -0.08 -4.13
N ARG A 42 -19.26 0.76 -5.06
CA ARG A 42 -18.73 2.09 -4.72
C ARG A 42 -19.83 3.09 -4.36
N THR A 43 -20.91 3.15 -5.13
CA THR A 43 -22.03 4.06 -4.85
C THR A 43 -22.73 3.70 -3.53
N ALA A 44 -22.87 2.40 -3.22
CA ALA A 44 -23.40 1.94 -1.94
C ALA A 44 -22.52 2.33 -0.74
N GLN A 45 -21.18 2.28 -0.87
CA GLN A 45 -20.26 2.74 0.19
C GLN A 45 -20.40 4.24 0.48
N LEU A 46 -20.68 5.03 -0.55
CA LEU A 46 -20.94 6.48 -0.43
C LEU A 46 -22.40 6.78 -0.04
N GLY A 47 -23.27 5.77 0.00
CA GLY A 47 -24.68 5.92 0.36
C GLY A 47 -25.57 6.49 -0.76
N HIS A 48 -25.09 6.50 -2.00
CA HIS A 48 -25.79 7.00 -3.18
C HIS A 48 -26.43 5.84 -3.99
N PRO A 49 -27.69 5.98 -4.45
CA PRO A 49 -28.33 4.99 -5.34
C PRO A 49 -27.75 5.02 -6.77
N LEU A 50 -27.98 3.92 -7.50
CA LEU A 50 -27.51 3.75 -8.88
C LEU A 50 -28.69 3.47 -9.84
N LEU A 51 -28.79 4.28 -10.89
CA LEU A 51 -29.65 4.08 -12.04
C LEU A 51 -28.81 3.52 -13.17
N ALA A 52 -29.27 2.48 -13.86
CA ALA A 52 -28.61 1.97 -15.05
C ALA A 52 -29.61 1.84 -16.21
N VAL A 53 -29.19 2.23 -17.40
CA VAL A 53 -29.97 2.07 -18.63
C VAL A 53 -29.11 1.36 -19.66
N ARG A 54 -29.59 0.26 -20.21
CA ARG A 54 -28.95 -0.40 -21.35
C ARG A 54 -29.30 0.32 -22.64
N ARG A 55 -28.38 0.32 -23.61
CA ARG A 55 -28.64 0.91 -24.94
C ARG A 55 -29.77 0.23 -25.73
N ASP A 56 -30.20 -0.96 -25.33
CA ASP A 56 -31.37 -1.66 -25.88
C ASP A 56 -32.72 -1.16 -25.33
N GLY A 57 -32.69 -0.19 -24.41
CA GLY A 57 -33.88 0.39 -23.76
C GLY A 57 -34.21 -0.22 -22.40
N THR A 58 -33.50 -1.28 -21.99
CA THR A 58 -33.77 -1.92 -20.69
C THR A 58 -33.33 -1.01 -19.54
N VAL A 59 -34.26 -0.66 -18.65
CA VAL A 59 -33.95 0.13 -17.45
C VAL A 59 -33.72 -0.83 -16.29
N LEU A 60 -32.60 -0.63 -15.60
CA LEU A 60 -32.22 -1.33 -14.39
C LEU A 60 -32.11 -0.31 -13.24
N TYR A 61 -32.93 -0.50 -12.21
CA TYR A 61 -32.88 0.33 -11.01
C TYR A 61 -32.29 -0.47 -9.84
N ALA A 62 -31.25 0.06 -9.20
CA ALA A 62 -30.58 -0.62 -8.11
C ALA A 62 -30.36 0.32 -6.92
N VAL A 63 -30.80 -0.12 -5.74
CA VAL A 63 -30.67 0.63 -4.49
C VAL A 63 -29.84 -0.20 -3.53
N GLY A 64 -28.68 0.33 -3.15
CA GLY A 64 -27.90 -0.17 -2.01
C GLY A 64 -27.87 0.90 -0.92
N VAL A 65 -28.42 0.59 0.26
CA VAL A 65 -28.36 1.48 1.43
C VAL A 65 -27.64 0.77 2.58
N GLY A 66 -26.38 1.13 2.82
CA GLY A 66 -25.63 0.66 3.99
C GLY A 66 -25.49 -0.87 4.07
N ASP A 67 -25.74 -1.44 5.26
CA ASP A 67 -25.63 -2.88 5.55
C ASP A 67 -26.88 -3.71 5.14
N GLU A 68 -27.89 -3.11 4.49
CA GLU A 68 -29.08 -3.84 4.06
C GLU A 68 -28.85 -4.64 2.76
N PRO A 69 -29.49 -5.82 2.61
CA PRO A 69 -29.32 -6.65 1.42
C PRO A 69 -29.78 -5.92 0.16
N MET A 70 -28.91 -5.92 -0.85
CA MET A 70 -29.19 -5.37 -2.19
C MET A 70 -30.42 -6.03 -2.81
N GLU A 71 -31.41 -5.21 -3.21
CA GLU A 71 -32.49 -5.65 -4.09
C GLU A 71 -32.36 -4.93 -5.44
N VAL A 72 -32.15 -5.70 -6.51
CA VAL A 72 -32.30 -5.21 -7.89
C VAL A 72 -33.79 -5.06 -8.12
N HIS A 73 -34.26 -3.81 -8.13
CA HIS A 73 -35.67 -3.53 -8.32
C HIS A 73 -35.93 -3.38 -9.83
N GLN A 74 -36.40 -4.49 -10.40
CA GLN A 74 -37.21 -4.56 -11.61
C GLN A 74 -36.50 -4.20 -12.92
N GLU A 75 -36.50 -5.16 -13.84
CA GLU A 75 -36.24 -4.95 -15.26
C GLU A 75 -37.50 -4.31 -15.85
N VAL A 76 -37.39 -3.06 -16.29
CA VAL A 76 -38.50 -2.35 -16.95
C VAL A 76 -38.14 -2.23 -18.43
N ASP A 77 -38.95 -2.84 -19.28
CA ASP A 77 -38.90 -2.65 -20.73
C ASP A 77 -39.34 -1.21 -21.05
N TYR A 78 -38.38 -0.28 -21.07
CA TYR A 78 -38.63 1.09 -21.51
C TYR A 78 -38.31 1.20 -23.00
N VAL A 79 -39.36 1.23 -23.81
CA VAL A 79 -39.24 1.63 -25.21
C VAL A 79 -39.30 3.16 -25.23
N GLY A 80 -38.14 3.81 -25.21
CA GLY A 80 -38.06 5.26 -25.36
C GLY A 80 -38.77 5.74 -26.63
N GLY A 81 -39.26 6.97 -26.60
CA GLY A 81 -39.81 7.59 -27.80
C GLY A 81 -38.75 7.61 -28.91
N ASP A 82 -39.17 7.51 -30.18
CA ASP A 82 -38.28 7.66 -31.34
C ASP A 82 -37.42 8.94 -31.18
N GLY A 83 -36.15 8.77 -30.80
CA GLY A 83 -35.16 9.86 -30.67
C GLY A 83 -34.74 10.27 -29.25
N GLU A 84 -35.21 9.64 -28.17
CA GLU A 84 -34.72 9.93 -26.80
C GLU A 84 -33.31 9.37 -26.54
N THR A 85 -32.46 10.19 -25.92
CA THR A 85 -31.10 9.80 -25.52
C THR A 85 -31.10 9.09 -24.17
N ALA A 86 -30.16 8.17 -23.93
CA ALA A 86 -30.05 7.44 -22.65
C ALA A 86 -29.91 8.37 -21.43
N ARG A 87 -29.29 9.54 -21.63
CA ARG A 87 -29.21 10.62 -20.64
C ARG A 87 -30.58 11.16 -20.24
N GLU A 88 -31.45 11.44 -21.21
CA GLU A 88 -32.80 11.98 -20.96
C GLU A 88 -33.63 10.99 -20.13
N VAL A 89 -33.55 9.70 -20.47
CA VAL A 89 -34.21 8.61 -19.73
C VAL A 89 -33.73 8.56 -18.28
N LEU A 90 -32.40 8.60 -18.06
CA LEU A 90 -31.83 8.59 -16.71
C LEU A 90 -32.27 9.81 -15.88
N VAL A 91 -32.29 11.00 -16.47
CA VAL A 91 -32.72 12.24 -15.81
C VAL A 91 -34.21 12.18 -15.42
N GLU A 92 -35.05 11.66 -16.31
CA GLU A 92 -36.49 11.53 -16.05
C GLU A 92 -36.77 10.49 -14.96
N LEU A 93 -36.08 9.34 -14.99
CA LEU A 93 -36.15 8.35 -13.91
C LEU A 93 -35.73 8.95 -12.57
N ALA A 94 -34.61 9.69 -12.54
CA ALA A 94 -34.14 10.32 -11.31
C ALA A 94 -35.18 11.29 -10.71
N ARG A 95 -35.88 12.06 -11.55
CA ARG A 95 -36.97 12.93 -11.12
C ARG A 95 -38.17 12.15 -10.59
N THR A 96 -38.54 11.08 -11.28
CA THR A 96 -39.65 10.21 -10.86
C THR A 96 -39.40 9.55 -9.50
N TYR A 97 -38.14 9.17 -9.22
CA TYR A 97 -37.72 8.66 -7.90
C TYR A 97 -37.51 9.75 -6.84
N GLY A 98 -37.71 11.03 -7.19
CA GLY A 98 -37.56 12.15 -6.27
C GLY A 98 -36.12 12.39 -5.81
N LEU A 99 -35.11 12.05 -6.62
CA LEU A 99 -33.70 12.26 -6.29
C LEU A 99 -33.32 13.75 -6.38
N ARG A 100 -32.35 14.17 -5.56
CA ARG A 100 -31.89 15.58 -5.49
C ARG A 100 -31.15 16.02 -6.76
N GLY A 101 -30.45 15.10 -7.40
CA GLY A 101 -29.72 15.31 -8.64
C GLY A 101 -29.04 14.03 -9.12
N LEU A 102 -28.48 14.06 -10.32
CA LEU A 102 -27.95 12.91 -11.01
C LEU A 102 -26.57 13.17 -11.64
N VAL A 103 -25.59 12.34 -11.33
CA VAL A 103 -24.35 12.25 -12.13
C VAL A 103 -24.57 11.27 -13.27
N VAL A 104 -24.36 11.69 -14.52
CA VAL A 104 -24.58 10.85 -15.71
C VAL A 104 -23.24 10.32 -16.24
N HIS A 105 -23.09 9.01 -16.29
CA HIS A 105 -21.94 8.31 -16.81
C HIS A 105 -22.28 7.56 -18.10
N GLU A 106 -21.97 8.18 -19.24
CA GLU A 106 -22.36 7.67 -20.57
C GLU A 106 -21.38 6.65 -21.16
N ASP A 107 -20.11 6.69 -20.76
CA ASP A 107 -19.08 5.77 -21.25
C ASP A 107 -18.74 4.72 -20.18
N PRO A 108 -19.36 3.52 -20.22
CA PRO A 108 -19.12 2.47 -19.23
C PRO A 108 -17.68 1.94 -19.22
N SER A 109 -16.84 2.28 -20.18
CA SER A 109 -15.42 1.90 -20.20
C SER A 109 -14.51 2.92 -19.52
N ALA A 110 -15.00 4.13 -19.26
CA ALA A 110 -14.23 5.20 -18.67
C ALA A 110 -14.21 5.15 -17.13
N PRO A 111 -13.05 5.36 -16.48
CA PRO A 111 -12.97 5.39 -15.02
C PRO A 111 -13.67 6.64 -14.48
N VAL A 112 -14.54 6.47 -13.47
CA VAL A 112 -15.29 7.57 -12.83
C VAL A 112 -14.68 7.96 -11.49
N ASP A 113 -14.53 9.26 -11.25
CA ASP A 113 -14.31 9.82 -9.93
C ASP A 113 -15.65 10.22 -9.29
N LEU A 114 -16.18 9.35 -8.43
CA LEU A 114 -17.52 9.53 -7.87
C LEU A 114 -17.58 10.69 -6.87
N GLU A 115 -16.55 10.85 -6.03
CA GLU A 115 -16.52 11.94 -5.04
C GLU A 115 -16.48 13.29 -5.75
N ALA A 116 -15.55 13.48 -6.70
CA ALA A 116 -15.47 14.72 -7.47
C ALA A 116 -16.74 14.99 -8.29
N SER A 117 -17.33 13.96 -8.90
CA SER A 117 -18.58 14.11 -9.67
C SER A 117 -19.76 14.56 -8.81
N PHE A 118 -19.89 14.03 -7.59
CA PHE A 118 -20.95 14.45 -6.67
C PHE A 118 -20.69 15.86 -6.11
N GLU A 119 -19.43 16.21 -5.82
CA GLU A 119 -19.06 17.57 -5.43
C GLU A 119 -19.37 18.59 -6.55
N ALA A 120 -19.09 18.24 -7.81
CA ALA A 120 -19.42 19.08 -8.96
C ALA A 120 -20.94 19.26 -9.13
N LEU A 121 -21.72 18.20 -8.92
CA LEU A 121 -23.18 18.27 -8.93
C LEU A 121 -23.74 19.11 -7.76
N GLU A 122 -23.07 19.15 -6.62
CA GLU A 122 -23.45 20.02 -5.50
C GLU A 122 -23.10 21.49 -5.77
N ALA A 123 -21.99 21.74 -6.47
CA ALA A 123 -21.51 23.08 -6.80
C ALA A 123 -22.26 23.71 -7.98
N GLU A 124 -22.62 22.92 -8.98
CA GLU A 124 -23.44 23.35 -10.10
C GLU A 124 -24.92 23.34 -9.67
N ASP A 125 -25.61 24.47 -9.78
CA ASP A 125 -27.07 24.58 -9.53
C ASP A 125 -27.88 23.94 -10.68
N THR A 126 -27.51 22.71 -11.08
CA THR A 126 -28.10 21.92 -12.15
C THR A 126 -28.59 20.59 -11.60
N PHE A 127 -29.61 20.01 -12.25
CA PHE A 127 -30.16 18.73 -11.81
C PHE A 127 -29.29 17.54 -12.21
N ALA A 128 -28.51 17.67 -13.27
CA ALA A 128 -27.66 16.59 -13.75
C ALA A 128 -26.36 17.09 -14.38
N VAL A 129 -25.25 16.50 -13.95
CA VAL A 129 -23.89 16.76 -14.47
C VAL A 129 -23.34 15.50 -15.11
N GLU A 130 -22.36 15.67 -16.00
CA GLU A 130 -21.63 14.53 -16.56
C GLU A 130 -20.62 13.99 -15.53
N SER A 131 -20.41 12.68 -15.52
CA SER A 131 -19.42 12.05 -14.65
C SER A 131 -18.03 12.55 -14.98
N LEU A 132 -17.30 12.99 -13.96
CA LEU A 132 -15.89 13.33 -14.09
C LEU A 132 -15.08 12.04 -14.17
N SER A 133 -14.20 11.98 -15.17
CA SER A 133 -13.29 10.85 -15.35
C SER A 133 -11.92 11.19 -14.76
N ARG A 134 -11.31 10.24 -14.04
CA ARG A 134 -9.94 10.43 -13.52
C ARG A 134 -8.91 10.73 -14.61
N LEU A 135 -9.17 10.32 -15.85
CA LEU A 135 -8.29 10.58 -16.98
C LEU A 135 -8.47 12.00 -17.55
N THR A 136 -9.65 12.59 -17.42
CA THR A 136 -9.93 13.94 -17.94
C THR A 136 -9.43 15.02 -16.97
N GLU A 137 -9.44 14.76 -15.66
CA GLU A 137 -8.90 15.69 -14.65
C GLU A 137 -7.37 15.65 -14.53
N ALA A 138 -6.71 14.58 -14.98
CA ALA A 138 -5.25 14.53 -15.04
C ALA A 138 -4.65 15.54 -16.06
N ALA A 139 -5.48 16.09 -16.97
CA ALA A 139 -5.03 17.07 -17.96
C ALA A 139 -5.27 18.53 -17.55
N GLU A 140 -6.20 18.80 -16.62
CA GLU A 140 -6.58 20.18 -16.23
C GLU A 140 -6.61 20.45 -14.73
N SER A 141 -6.22 19.49 -13.89
CA SER A 141 -6.08 19.75 -12.47
C SER A 141 -4.70 20.28 -12.10
N ASP A 142 -4.69 21.36 -11.33
CA ASP A 142 -3.50 21.95 -10.69
C ASP A 142 -2.99 21.07 -9.52
N HIS A 143 -3.48 19.81 -9.40
CA HIS A 143 -3.08 18.89 -8.34
C HIS A 143 -2.04 17.88 -8.85
N ALA A 144 -0.91 17.84 -8.16
CA ALA A 144 0.16 16.88 -8.42
C ALA A 144 -0.35 15.43 -8.25
N PRO A 145 -0.02 14.50 -9.17
CA PRO A 145 -0.63 13.17 -9.21
C PRO A 145 -0.14 12.25 -8.09
N VAL A 146 -0.99 11.33 -7.65
CA VAL A 146 -0.63 10.18 -6.81
C VAL A 146 -0.15 9.04 -7.70
N VAL A 147 1.09 8.61 -7.47
CA VAL A 147 1.72 7.49 -8.18
C VAL A 147 1.78 6.28 -7.26
N VAL A 148 1.33 5.12 -7.74
CA VAL A 148 1.60 3.83 -7.07
C VAL A 148 2.68 3.09 -7.86
N GLY A 149 3.78 2.78 -7.20
CA GLY A 149 4.95 2.10 -7.74
C GLY A 149 5.05 0.64 -7.30
N LEU A 150 5.26 -0.27 -8.26
CA LEU A 150 5.44 -1.69 -8.00
C LEU A 150 6.80 -2.15 -8.54
N PRO A 151 7.78 -2.47 -7.67
CA PRO A 151 8.96 -3.21 -8.10
C PRO A 151 8.55 -4.67 -8.35
N ALA A 152 8.89 -5.21 -9.52
CA ALA A 152 8.49 -6.56 -9.93
C ALA A 152 9.66 -7.35 -10.53
N TYR A 153 9.78 -8.62 -10.14
CA TYR A 153 10.71 -9.57 -10.75
C TYR A 153 10.12 -10.99 -10.74
N ASN A 154 9.76 -11.49 -11.90
CA ASN A 154 9.08 -12.78 -12.10
C ASN A 154 7.77 -12.94 -11.30
N GLU A 155 6.88 -11.95 -11.44
CA GLU A 155 5.59 -11.85 -10.75
C GLU A 155 4.38 -12.01 -11.70
N GLU A 156 4.53 -12.76 -12.80
CA GLU A 156 3.49 -12.88 -13.84
C GLU A 156 2.11 -13.30 -13.33
N LYS A 157 2.06 -14.05 -12.22
CA LYS A 157 0.83 -14.59 -11.66
C LYS A 157 0.02 -13.57 -10.86
N ALA A 158 0.71 -12.61 -10.24
CA ALA A 158 0.10 -11.69 -9.28
C ALA A 158 -0.03 -10.28 -9.83
N VAL A 159 0.99 -9.79 -10.56
CA VAL A 159 1.16 -8.36 -10.90
C VAL A 159 -0.07 -7.73 -11.55
N GLY A 160 -0.72 -8.42 -12.50
CA GLY A 160 -1.91 -7.89 -13.17
C GLY A 160 -3.05 -7.62 -12.20
N SER A 161 -3.33 -8.57 -11.30
CA SER A 161 -4.38 -8.40 -10.28
C SER A 161 -4.05 -7.33 -9.24
N VAL A 162 -2.76 -7.11 -8.93
CA VAL A 162 -2.33 -6.04 -8.03
C VAL A 162 -2.54 -4.70 -8.71
N VAL A 163 -2.09 -4.54 -9.96
CA VAL A 163 -2.30 -3.34 -10.77
C VAL A 163 -3.78 -2.97 -10.83
N GLU A 164 -4.66 -3.90 -11.19
CA GLU A 164 -6.11 -3.66 -11.26
C GLU A 164 -6.68 -3.15 -9.93
N LYS A 165 -6.22 -3.68 -8.80
CA LYS A 165 -6.68 -3.26 -7.47
C LYS A 165 -6.16 -1.88 -7.08
N VAL A 166 -4.87 -1.60 -7.31
CA VAL A 166 -4.25 -0.34 -6.86
C VAL A 166 -4.61 0.85 -7.75
N ARG A 167 -5.00 0.62 -9.02
CA ARG A 167 -5.57 1.66 -9.91
C ARG A 167 -6.79 2.36 -9.31
N ASN A 168 -7.49 1.73 -8.36
CA ASN A 168 -8.58 2.37 -7.63
C ASN A 168 -8.13 3.52 -6.72
N TYR A 169 -6.83 3.60 -6.39
CA TYR A 169 -6.28 4.54 -5.41
C TYR A 169 -5.14 5.41 -5.96
N ALA A 170 -4.88 5.34 -7.27
CA ALA A 170 -3.76 6.00 -7.93
C ALA A 170 -4.23 6.69 -9.21
N ASP A 171 -3.60 7.82 -9.54
CA ASP A 171 -3.76 8.47 -10.84
C ASP A 171 -2.90 7.76 -11.89
N VAL A 172 -1.70 7.34 -11.47
CA VAL A 172 -0.76 6.58 -12.30
C VAL A 172 -0.23 5.38 -11.53
N VAL A 173 -0.26 4.21 -12.17
CA VAL A 173 0.42 3.01 -11.67
C VAL A 173 1.67 2.78 -12.50
N VAL A 174 2.83 2.71 -11.85
CA VAL A 174 4.12 2.45 -12.47
C VAL A 174 4.62 1.10 -11.98
N VAL A 175 4.87 0.18 -12.91
CA VAL A 175 5.52 -1.11 -12.63
C VAL A 175 6.94 -1.06 -13.15
N VAL A 176 7.92 -1.31 -12.28
CA VAL A 176 9.32 -1.47 -12.68
C VAL A 176 9.61 -2.96 -12.79
N ASP A 177 9.67 -3.45 -14.04
CA ASP A 177 10.12 -4.81 -14.33
C ASP A 177 11.65 -4.87 -14.26
N ASP A 178 12.18 -5.47 -13.20
CA ASP A 178 13.61 -5.60 -12.95
C ASP A 178 14.22 -6.78 -13.73
N GLY A 179 14.01 -6.80 -15.05
CA GLY A 179 14.57 -7.81 -15.95
C GLY A 179 13.95 -9.20 -15.82
N SER A 180 12.63 -9.30 -15.65
CA SER A 180 11.93 -10.58 -15.58
C SER A 180 12.10 -11.41 -16.86
N THR A 181 12.11 -12.73 -16.68
CA THR A 181 12.17 -13.73 -17.76
C THR A 181 10.81 -14.28 -18.16
N ASP A 182 9.78 -13.95 -17.39
CA ASP A 182 8.39 -14.38 -17.58
C ASP A 182 7.54 -13.25 -18.21
N ARG A 183 6.21 -13.38 -18.16
CA ARG A 183 5.28 -12.39 -18.75
C ARG A 183 4.95 -11.21 -17.81
N THR A 184 5.73 -10.95 -16.76
CA THR A 184 5.46 -9.88 -15.77
C THR A 184 5.16 -8.53 -16.42
N ALA A 185 6.05 -8.03 -17.30
CA ALA A 185 5.88 -6.75 -17.97
C ALA A 185 4.63 -6.69 -18.85
N GLU A 186 4.32 -7.78 -19.57
CA GLU A 186 3.15 -7.88 -20.42
C GLU A 186 1.86 -7.84 -19.59
N ARG A 187 1.79 -8.64 -18.51
CA ARG A 187 0.63 -8.66 -17.61
C ARG A 187 0.38 -7.33 -16.92
N ALA A 188 1.44 -6.65 -16.49
CA ALA A 188 1.36 -5.31 -15.93
C ALA A 188 0.79 -4.29 -16.93
N SER A 189 1.28 -4.33 -18.17
CA SER A 189 0.81 -3.44 -19.24
C SER A 189 -0.64 -3.73 -19.63
N GLU A 190 -1.03 -5.01 -19.75
CA GLU A 190 -2.42 -5.43 -20.03
C GLU A 190 -3.39 -4.92 -18.96
N ALA A 191 -2.97 -4.88 -17.69
CA ALA A 191 -3.76 -4.37 -16.57
C ALA A 191 -3.82 -2.82 -16.51
N GLY A 192 -3.09 -2.13 -17.37
CA GLY A 192 -3.11 -0.66 -17.50
C GLY A 192 -2.05 0.08 -16.69
N ALA A 193 -0.95 -0.57 -16.32
CA ALA A 193 0.21 0.12 -15.72
C ALA A 193 1.15 0.72 -16.78
N VAL A 194 1.85 1.79 -16.41
CA VAL A 194 3.06 2.23 -17.11
C VAL A 194 4.19 1.30 -16.71
N VAL A 195 4.83 0.64 -17.68
CA VAL A 195 5.89 -0.33 -17.40
C VAL A 195 7.26 0.24 -17.77
N VAL A 196 8.17 0.29 -16.80
CA VAL A 196 9.58 0.62 -17.00
C VAL A 196 10.39 -0.65 -16.83
N ARG A 197 11.08 -1.08 -17.89
CA ARG A 197 11.80 -2.37 -17.89
C ARG A 197 13.31 -2.16 -17.83
N HIS A 198 13.96 -2.83 -16.88
CA HIS A 198 15.41 -2.98 -16.85
C HIS A 198 15.87 -4.08 -17.82
N SER A 199 17.05 -3.88 -18.44
CA SER A 199 17.63 -4.85 -19.39
C SER A 199 18.06 -6.16 -18.72
N GLU A 200 18.37 -6.11 -17.44
CA GLU A 200 18.76 -7.23 -16.59
C GLU A 200 18.27 -6.97 -15.17
N ASN A 201 18.27 -8.00 -14.32
CA ASN A 201 17.96 -7.83 -12.91
C ASN A 201 19.05 -7.02 -12.22
N ARG A 202 18.68 -5.81 -11.77
CA ARG A 202 19.56 -4.87 -11.08
C ARG A 202 19.32 -4.87 -9.57
N GLY A 203 18.27 -5.55 -9.11
CA GLY A 203 17.89 -5.70 -7.71
C GLY A 203 16.82 -4.70 -7.26
N TYR A 204 16.16 -5.03 -6.15
CA TYR A 204 15.04 -4.28 -5.57
C TYR A 204 15.33 -2.79 -5.37
N GLY A 205 16.52 -2.45 -4.89
CA GLY A 205 16.88 -1.04 -4.68
C GLY A 205 17.04 -0.26 -5.97
N ALA A 206 17.52 -0.89 -7.04
CA ALA A 206 17.56 -0.25 -8.36
C ALA A 206 16.14 -0.03 -8.91
N ALA A 207 15.21 -0.96 -8.66
CA ALA A 207 13.81 -0.76 -9.01
C ALA A 207 13.17 0.39 -8.23
N LEU A 208 13.47 0.52 -6.94
CA LEU A 208 13.04 1.67 -6.13
C LEU A 208 13.62 3.00 -6.66
N GLN A 209 14.90 3.04 -7.05
CA GLN A 209 15.50 4.24 -7.63
C GLN A 209 14.77 4.69 -8.89
N THR A 210 14.42 3.74 -9.75
CA THR A 210 13.61 4.00 -10.95
C THR A 210 12.23 4.52 -10.58
N LEU A 211 11.58 3.97 -9.55
CA LEU A 211 10.28 4.48 -9.06
C LEU A 211 10.37 5.91 -8.52
N PHE A 212 11.41 6.26 -7.75
CA PHE A 212 11.61 7.64 -7.30
C PHE A 212 11.84 8.59 -8.47
N THR A 213 12.59 8.14 -9.48
CA THR A 213 12.83 8.90 -10.71
C THR A 213 11.52 9.15 -11.47
N GLU A 214 10.68 8.13 -11.63
CA GLU A 214 9.36 8.24 -12.25
C GLU A 214 8.43 9.17 -11.46
N GLY A 215 8.41 9.04 -10.13
CA GLY A 215 7.64 9.94 -9.26
C GLY A 215 8.07 11.39 -9.41
N LYS A 216 9.39 11.65 -9.45
CA LYS A 216 9.94 13.00 -9.66
C LYS A 216 9.57 13.55 -11.04
N GLN A 217 9.73 12.77 -12.10
CA GLN A 217 9.42 13.21 -13.48
C GLN A 217 7.94 13.58 -13.65
N ARG A 218 7.05 12.93 -12.89
CA ARG A 218 5.61 13.19 -12.91
C ARG A 218 5.17 14.29 -11.95
N ASN A 219 6.11 14.92 -11.24
CA ASN A 219 5.84 15.87 -10.15
C ASN A 219 4.82 15.30 -9.15
N ALA A 220 4.98 14.03 -8.75
CA ALA A 220 4.00 13.33 -7.93
C ALA A 220 3.81 14.00 -6.56
N SER A 221 2.55 14.15 -6.14
CA SER A 221 2.21 14.61 -4.78
C SER A 221 2.51 13.52 -3.75
N SER A 222 2.41 12.26 -4.16
CA SER A 222 2.77 11.11 -3.35
C SER A 222 3.18 9.94 -4.24
N LEU A 223 4.18 9.18 -3.80
CA LEU A 223 4.59 7.91 -4.38
C LEU A 223 4.34 6.84 -3.33
N VAL A 224 3.45 5.90 -3.61
CA VAL A 224 3.20 4.74 -2.75
C VAL A 224 3.84 3.51 -3.37
N VAL A 225 4.80 2.93 -2.68
CA VAL A 225 5.44 1.68 -3.09
C VAL A 225 4.71 0.51 -2.45
N ILE A 226 4.40 -0.50 -3.24
CA ILE A 226 3.75 -1.75 -2.81
C ILE A 226 4.33 -2.94 -3.60
N ASP A 227 4.53 -4.08 -2.93
CA ASP A 227 5.08 -5.27 -3.57
C ASP A 227 4.09 -5.87 -4.59
N ALA A 228 4.61 -6.44 -5.69
CA ALA A 228 3.82 -6.97 -6.80
C ALA A 228 3.26 -8.39 -6.59
N ASP A 229 3.55 -9.02 -5.44
CA ASP A 229 3.20 -10.41 -5.12
C ASP A 229 1.74 -10.61 -4.65
N GLY A 230 1.02 -9.52 -4.37
CA GLY A 230 -0.38 -9.53 -3.94
C GLY A 230 -0.62 -9.87 -2.47
N GLN A 231 0.43 -9.95 -1.64
CA GLN A 231 0.32 -10.19 -0.19
C GLN A 231 -0.30 -9.02 0.56
N HIS A 232 -0.11 -7.80 0.05
CA HIS A 232 -0.64 -6.58 0.63
C HIS A 232 -2.10 -6.32 0.20
N ASP A 233 -2.88 -5.76 1.14
CA ASP A 233 -4.22 -5.26 0.84
C ASP A 233 -4.11 -3.89 0.14
N ALA A 234 -4.56 -3.81 -1.11
CA ALA A 234 -4.51 -2.57 -1.90
C ALA A 234 -5.30 -1.41 -1.26
N SER A 235 -6.32 -1.70 -0.43
CA SER A 235 -7.07 -0.66 0.28
C SER A 235 -6.22 0.10 1.31
N ASP A 236 -5.11 -0.49 1.77
CA ASP A 236 -4.18 0.18 2.67
C ASP A 236 -3.48 1.36 1.96
N VAL A 237 -3.41 1.41 0.63
CA VAL A 237 -2.87 2.56 -0.13
C VAL A 237 -3.60 3.85 0.26
N GLN A 238 -4.93 3.84 0.28
CA GLN A 238 -5.73 5.01 0.66
C GLN A 238 -5.48 5.41 2.12
N ARG A 239 -5.26 4.43 3.01
CA ARG A 239 -4.96 4.70 4.43
C ARG A 239 -3.60 5.34 4.61
N LEU A 240 -2.57 4.89 3.88
CA LEU A 240 -1.25 5.52 3.90
C LEU A 240 -1.34 6.96 3.39
N LEU A 241 -2.01 7.19 2.25
CA LEU A 241 -2.19 8.52 1.65
C LEU A 241 -2.94 9.48 2.57
N ARG A 242 -4.02 9.01 3.20
CA ARG A 242 -4.78 9.82 4.16
C ARG A 242 -3.89 10.21 5.34
N ARG A 243 -3.16 9.24 5.92
CA ARG A 243 -2.28 9.51 7.06
C ARG A 243 -1.16 10.49 6.71
N GLN A 244 -0.58 10.34 5.53
CA GLN A 244 0.45 11.22 5.02
C GLN A 244 -0.03 12.68 4.96
N ARG A 245 -1.25 12.90 4.46
CA ARG A 245 -1.88 14.23 4.44
C ARG A 245 -2.20 14.76 5.84
N GLU A 246 -2.79 13.93 6.69
CA GLU A 246 -3.19 14.32 8.06
C GLU A 246 -2.02 14.75 8.94
N CYS A 247 -0.86 14.10 8.76
CA CYS A 247 0.33 14.32 9.60
C CYS A 247 1.44 15.07 8.89
N GLU A 248 1.21 15.50 7.64
CA GLU A 248 2.22 16.14 6.79
C GLU A 248 3.56 15.36 6.76
N ALA A 249 3.46 14.03 6.83
CA ALA A 249 4.64 13.16 6.96
C ALA A 249 5.37 13.03 5.62
N ASP A 250 6.69 13.13 5.65
CA ASP A 250 7.52 12.92 4.47
C ASP A 250 7.52 11.43 4.07
N ILE A 251 7.41 10.51 5.04
CA ILE A 251 7.30 9.06 4.83
C ILE A 251 6.24 8.46 5.75
N VAL A 252 5.33 7.65 5.20
CA VAL A 252 4.42 6.81 5.99
C VAL A 252 4.71 5.35 5.71
N ILE A 253 4.94 4.56 6.76
CA ILE A 253 5.26 3.14 6.65
C ILE A 253 4.01 2.31 7.01
N GLY A 254 3.65 1.39 6.13
CA GLY A 254 2.72 0.33 6.45
C GLY A 254 3.41 -0.73 7.32
N SER A 255 3.19 -0.69 8.62
CA SER A 255 3.82 -1.59 9.59
C SER A 255 3.00 -2.86 9.81
N ARG A 256 3.70 -4.00 9.83
CA ARG A 256 3.13 -5.31 10.19
C ARG A 256 2.88 -5.47 11.69
N TYR A 257 3.41 -4.54 12.49
CA TYR A 257 3.48 -4.66 13.96
C TYR A 257 2.71 -3.58 14.70
N THR A 258 2.16 -2.60 13.98
CA THR A 258 1.43 -1.47 14.55
C THR A 258 -0.08 -1.75 14.52
N GLY A 259 -0.79 -1.49 15.62
CA GLY A 259 -2.24 -1.67 15.73
C GLY A 259 -2.71 -3.07 16.15
N SER A 260 -4.03 -3.28 16.14
CA SER A 260 -4.72 -4.52 16.57
C SER A 260 -4.72 -5.62 15.52
N VAL A 261 -3.98 -5.46 14.43
CA VAL A 261 -3.91 -6.40 13.32
C VAL A 261 -2.82 -7.42 13.62
N THR A 262 -3.19 -8.53 14.26
CA THR A 262 -2.27 -9.65 14.50
C THR A 262 -2.16 -10.49 13.23
N SER A 263 -1.17 -10.21 12.41
CA SER A 263 -0.71 -11.17 11.41
C SER A 263 -0.15 -12.42 12.12
N GLU A 264 -0.52 -13.63 11.65
CA GLU A 264 0.01 -14.91 12.15
C GLU A 264 1.47 -15.12 11.72
N ILE A 265 2.38 -14.28 12.24
CA ILE A 265 3.81 -14.38 11.95
C ILE A 265 4.42 -15.48 12.84
N PRO A 266 5.14 -16.47 12.26
CA PRO A 266 5.84 -17.49 13.05
C PRO A 266 6.79 -16.89 14.09
N LEU A 267 6.83 -17.47 15.30
CA LEU A 267 7.58 -16.92 16.45
C LEU A 267 9.06 -16.66 16.16
N TYR A 268 9.73 -17.53 15.39
CA TYR A 268 11.14 -17.37 15.02
C TYR A 268 11.35 -16.18 14.06
N ARG A 269 10.43 -15.95 13.12
CA ARG A 269 10.45 -14.81 12.19
C ARG A 269 10.20 -13.52 12.94
N ARG A 270 9.29 -13.53 13.93
CA ARG A 270 9.04 -12.41 14.84
C ARG A 270 10.29 -12.03 15.64
N PHE A 271 11.03 -13.00 16.15
CA PHE A 271 12.29 -12.73 16.86
C PHE A 271 13.36 -12.14 15.93
N GLY A 272 13.55 -12.71 14.74
CA GLY A 272 14.51 -12.20 13.75
C GLY A 272 14.22 -10.75 13.33
N LEU A 273 12.96 -10.45 13.02
CA LEU A 273 12.54 -9.09 12.66
C LEU A 273 12.65 -8.12 13.84
N TRP A 274 12.37 -8.56 15.07
CA TRP A 274 12.63 -7.76 16.26
C TRP A 274 14.10 -7.41 16.42
N VAL A 275 15.02 -8.38 16.25
CA VAL A 275 16.47 -8.12 16.32
C VAL A 275 16.88 -7.09 15.25
N ILE A 276 16.42 -7.27 14.00
CA ILE A 276 16.72 -6.33 12.91
C ILE A 276 16.21 -4.93 13.25
N ASN A 277 14.95 -4.80 13.67
CA ASN A 277 14.37 -3.50 14.06
C ASN A 277 15.15 -2.84 15.20
N VAL A 278 15.60 -3.60 16.21
CA VAL A 278 16.44 -3.08 17.30
C VAL A 278 17.77 -2.55 16.76
N LEU A 279 18.46 -3.33 15.92
CA LEU A 279 19.76 -2.96 15.37
C LEU A 279 19.66 -1.76 14.41
N THR A 280 18.66 -1.73 13.54
CA THR A 280 18.42 -0.60 12.63
C THR A 280 18.14 0.68 13.42
N ASN A 281 17.26 0.65 14.42
CA ASN A 281 16.99 1.83 15.25
C ASN A 281 18.24 2.27 16.06
N LEU A 282 19.08 1.32 16.49
CA LEU A 282 20.35 1.65 17.13
C LEU A 282 21.32 2.36 16.16
N GLY A 283 21.43 1.87 14.92
CA GLY A 283 22.23 2.49 13.86
C GLY A 283 21.73 3.87 13.45
N LEU A 284 20.40 4.05 13.39
CA LEU A 284 19.77 5.36 13.18
C LEU A 284 19.97 6.31 14.38
N GLY A 285 20.40 5.81 15.54
CA GLY A 285 20.53 6.63 16.75
C GLY A 285 19.18 6.99 17.38
N THR A 286 18.13 6.24 17.09
CA THR A 286 16.79 6.37 17.68
C THR A 286 16.69 5.51 18.94
N LEU A 287 17.38 5.95 20.00
CA LEU A 287 17.35 5.29 21.32
C LEU A 287 16.06 5.56 22.10
N ARG A 288 15.39 6.69 21.84
CA ARG A 288 14.14 7.08 22.50
C ARG A 288 12.95 6.40 21.82
N LYS A 289 12.05 5.82 22.62
CA LYS A 289 10.89 5.04 22.17
C LYS A 289 9.99 5.82 21.19
N GLU A 290 9.89 7.13 21.38
CA GLU A 290 9.07 8.05 20.58
C GLU A 290 9.49 8.15 19.11
N ASN A 291 10.76 7.88 18.79
CA ASN A 291 11.29 7.98 17.43
C ASN A 291 11.67 6.61 16.85
N ARG A 292 11.18 5.50 17.45
CA ARG A 292 11.50 4.15 16.99
C ARG A 292 10.53 3.76 15.89
N ILE A 293 11.11 3.29 14.79
CA ILE A 293 10.35 2.70 13.69
C ILE A 293 10.10 1.23 14.03
N GLY A 294 8.83 0.85 14.06
CA GLY A 294 8.33 -0.47 14.40
C GLY A 294 8.56 -1.51 13.32
N ASP A 295 8.50 -1.13 12.03
CA ASP A 295 8.77 -2.03 10.91
C ASP A 295 9.76 -1.42 9.89
N THR A 296 11.07 -1.54 10.18
CA THR A 296 12.10 -0.95 9.32
C THR A 296 12.26 -1.65 7.97
N GLN A 297 11.65 -2.84 7.82
CA GLN A 297 11.81 -3.71 6.65
C GLN A 297 10.51 -3.84 5.84
N SER A 298 9.49 -3.02 6.13
CA SER A 298 8.30 -2.97 5.28
C SER A 298 8.62 -2.31 3.94
N GLY A 299 8.26 -2.97 2.83
CA GLY A 299 8.29 -2.41 1.48
C GLY A 299 7.08 -1.54 1.16
N PHE A 300 6.02 -1.62 1.95
CA PHE A 300 4.80 -0.84 1.76
C PHE A 300 4.93 0.54 2.41
N ARG A 301 5.21 1.57 1.60
CA ARG A 301 5.49 2.93 2.09
C ARG A 301 4.91 3.99 1.17
N ALA A 302 4.48 5.11 1.73
CA ALA A 302 4.14 6.32 1.00
C ALA A 302 5.23 7.38 1.21
N TYR A 303 5.59 8.09 0.15
CA TYR A 303 6.65 9.10 0.12
C TYR A 303 6.08 10.43 -0.38
N GLY A 304 6.35 11.51 0.35
CA GLY A 304 5.91 12.85 -0.02
C GLY A 304 6.83 13.49 -1.05
N PRO A 305 6.49 14.68 -1.59
CA PRO A 305 7.24 15.30 -2.69
C PRO A 305 8.71 15.54 -2.35
N ARG A 306 8.99 16.01 -1.13
CA ARG A 306 10.35 16.22 -0.61
C ARG A 306 11.16 14.92 -0.57
N ALA A 307 10.54 13.83 -0.11
CA ALA A 307 11.17 12.53 -0.04
C ALA A 307 11.46 12.01 -1.47
N ILE A 308 10.48 12.05 -2.36
CA ILE A 308 10.60 11.63 -3.77
C ILE A 308 11.77 12.34 -4.45
N GLU A 309 11.80 13.67 -4.41
CA GLU A 309 12.83 14.47 -5.09
C GLU A 309 14.22 14.13 -4.57
N SER A 310 14.37 14.06 -3.24
CA SER A 310 15.66 13.81 -2.61
C SER A 310 16.18 12.39 -2.80
N LEU A 311 15.30 11.39 -2.88
CA LEU A 311 15.66 9.98 -3.04
C LEU A 311 15.97 9.69 -4.51
N ALA A 312 15.27 10.34 -5.45
CA ALA A 312 15.57 10.25 -6.87
C ALA A 312 16.99 10.75 -7.21
N GLU A 313 17.54 11.67 -6.42
CA GLU A 313 18.91 12.20 -6.55
C GLU A 313 19.95 11.45 -5.72
N ASP A 314 19.52 10.51 -4.87
CA ASP A 314 20.43 9.79 -3.99
C ASP A 314 21.02 8.56 -4.67
N GLU A 315 22.21 8.72 -5.24
CA GLU A 315 22.97 7.61 -5.86
C GLU A 315 23.52 6.60 -4.82
N THR A 316 23.37 6.87 -3.52
CA THR A 316 23.86 5.97 -2.46
C THR A 316 22.87 4.88 -2.06
N LEU A 317 21.65 4.91 -2.61
CA LEU A 317 20.66 3.83 -2.46
C LEU A 317 21.22 2.52 -3.03
N GLY A 318 21.49 1.56 -2.15
CA GLY A 318 22.04 0.26 -2.55
C GLY A 318 21.05 -0.50 -3.42
N SER A 319 21.54 -1.28 -4.38
CA SER A 319 20.71 -2.01 -5.35
C SER A 319 19.95 -3.22 -4.77
N ASN A 320 20.20 -3.58 -3.52
CA ASN A 320 19.67 -4.79 -2.88
C ASN A 320 18.48 -4.48 -1.96
N MET A 321 17.96 -5.49 -1.25
CA MET A 321 16.91 -5.33 -0.22
C MET A 321 17.27 -4.36 0.93
N GLN A 322 18.51 -3.87 0.98
CA GLN A 322 18.98 -2.86 1.93
C GLN A 322 18.42 -1.47 1.66
N ALA A 323 17.91 -1.22 0.45
CA ALA A 323 17.32 0.07 0.09
C ALA A 323 16.26 0.53 1.10
N SER A 324 15.47 -0.40 1.67
CA SER A 324 14.50 -0.08 2.73
C SER A 324 15.13 0.54 3.99
N THR A 325 16.36 0.14 4.34
CA THR A 325 17.13 0.71 5.46
C THR A 325 17.84 2.00 5.04
N ASP A 326 18.44 2.03 3.84
CA ASP A 326 19.13 3.21 3.29
C ASP A 326 18.19 4.43 3.23
N ILE A 327 16.93 4.20 2.82
CA ILE A 327 15.85 5.19 2.81
C ILE A 327 15.65 5.80 4.20
N LEU A 328 15.70 5.00 5.28
CA LEU A 328 15.52 5.49 6.65
C LEU A 328 16.72 6.31 7.13
N PHE A 329 17.94 5.92 6.73
CA PHE A 329 19.13 6.72 6.99
C PHE A 329 19.11 8.04 6.25
N HIS A 330 18.72 8.04 4.97
CA HIS A 330 18.52 9.26 4.19
C HIS A 330 17.47 10.15 4.82
N ALA A 331 16.32 9.58 5.20
CA ALA A 331 15.25 10.29 5.89
C ALA A 331 15.75 10.96 7.17
N ARG A 332 16.56 10.26 7.97
CA ARG A 332 17.16 10.81 9.18
C ARG A 332 18.16 11.92 8.88
N LYS A 333 19.01 11.76 7.88
CA LYS A 333 19.99 12.76 7.45
C LYS A 333 19.31 14.04 6.95
N ARG A 334 18.15 13.91 6.33
CA ARG A 334 17.34 15.01 5.79
C ARG A 334 16.32 15.59 6.79
N GLY A 335 16.17 14.95 7.97
CA GLY A 335 15.25 15.39 9.01
C GLY A 335 13.78 15.21 8.62
N TYR A 336 13.45 14.08 8.01
CA TYR A 336 12.09 13.75 7.58
C TYR A 336 11.21 13.29 8.73
N GLU A 337 9.94 13.71 8.66
CA GLU A 337 8.89 13.19 9.53
C GLU A 337 8.43 11.83 9.00
N ILE A 338 8.50 10.82 9.89
CA ILE A 338 8.16 9.43 9.57
C ILE A 338 7.02 9.00 10.49
N ASP A 339 5.96 8.46 9.91
CA ASP A 339 4.84 7.90 10.65
C ASP A 339 4.54 6.45 10.25
N GLU A 340 3.81 5.72 11.07
CA GLU A 340 3.48 4.31 10.86
C GLU A 340 2.00 4.02 11.06
N ILE A 341 1.42 3.23 10.15
CA ILE A 341 0.07 2.68 10.31
C ILE A 341 0.09 1.16 10.23
N GLY A 342 -0.82 0.51 10.95
CA GLY A 342 -0.99 -0.94 10.87
C GLY A 342 -1.59 -1.37 9.54
N ILE A 343 -0.95 -2.30 8.83
CA ILE A 343 -1.42 -2.86 7.56
C ILE A 343 -1.72 -4.36 7.67
N ARG A 344 -2.55 -4.88 6.78
CA ARG A 344 -2.86 -6.31 6.69
C ARG A 344 -1.97 -6.99 5.65
N ILE A 345 -1.39 -8.12 6.03
CA ILE A 345 -0.63 -9.01 5.12
C ILE A 345 -1.30 -10.38 5.10
N ARG A 346 -1.52 -10.88 3.90
CA ARG A 346 -2.04 -12.21 3.59
C ARG A 346 -0.88 -13.15 3.27
N TYR A 347 -0.67 -14.15 4.12
CA TYR A 347 0.37 -15.18 3.96
C TYR A 347 -0.15 -16.47 3.31
N ASP A 348 -1.46 -16.54 3.02
CA ASP A 348 -2.16 -17.69 2.44
C ASP A 348 -1.97 -17.81 0.92
N LEU A 349 -1.38 -16.81 0.27
CA LEU A 349 -1.10 -16.77 -1.17
C LEU A 349 0.25 -17.41 -1.56
N GLU A 350 1.00 -17.97 -0.60
CA GLU A 350 2.20 -18.77 -0.88
C GLU A 350 1.82 -20.15 -1.47
N ASP A 351 1.37 -20.19 -2.74
CA ASP A 351 1.42 -21.42 -3.52
C ASP A 351 2.89 -21.69 -3.90
N THR A 352 3.55 -22.51 -3.07
CA THR A 352 4.91 -23.04 -3.21
C THR A 352 6.00 -22.17 -2.56
N TYR A 353 6.39 -22.48 -1.33
CA TYR A 353 7.70 -23.07 -1.01
C TYR A 353 7.69 -23.53 0.45
N THR A 354 7.77 -24.84 0.66
CA THR A 354 8.19 -25.48 1.91
C THR A 354 9.65 -25.08 2.20
N GLN A 355 9.91 -23.84 2.60
CA GLN A 355 11.24 -23.40 3.01
C GLN A 355 11.49 -23.95 4.41
N ASN A 356 12.39 -24.94 4.45
CA ASN A 356 12.95 -25.52 5.66
C ASN A 356 13.26 -24.40 6.68
N PRO A 357 12.90 -24.55 7.97
CA PRO A 357 13.22 -23.56 9.02
C PRO A 357 14.69 -23.11 9.03
N LEU A 358 15.58 -23.97 8.55
CA LEU A 358 17.02 -23.73 8.42
C LEU A 358 17.40 -22.78 7.27
N SER A 359 16.73 -22.82 6.11
CA SER A 359 17.01 -21.89 5.01
C SER A 359 16.53 -20.48 5.34
N HIS A 360 15.44 -20.39 6.10
CA HIS A 360 14.93 -19.11 6.63
C HIS A 360 15.79 -18.57 7.78
N GLY A 361 16.29 -19.44 8.67
CA GLY A 361 17.30 -19.05 9.66
C GLY A 361 18.57 -18.48 9.00
N TYR A 362 19.00 -19.08 7.88
CA TYR A 362 20.14 -18.59 7.11
C TYR A 362 19.89 -17.21 6.47
N SER A 363 18.68 -16.91 5.97
CA SER A 363 18.37 -15.59 5.42
C SER A 363 18.39 -14.50 6.50
N VAL A 364 17.90 -14.78 7.71
CA VAL A 364 17.96 -13.88 8.87
C VAL A 364 19.41 -13.64 9.30
N VAL A 365 20.20 -14.70 9.46
CA VAL A 365 21.63 -14.60 9.81
C VAL A 365 22.40 -13.84 8.74
N LYS A 366 22.12 -14.11 7.46
CA LYS A 366 22.74 -13.41 6.33
C LYS A 366 22.31 -11.94 6.25
N GLY A 367 21.08 -11.61 6.67
CA GLY A 367 20.60 -10.23 6.82
C GLY A 367 21.32 -9.48 7.93
N VAL A 368 21.47 -10.11 9.11
CA VAL A 368 22.23 -9.56 10.24
C VAL A 368 23.71 -9.39 9.91
N LEU A 369 24.34 -10.39 9.27
CA LEU A 369 25.74 -10.32 8.86
C LEU A 369 25.98 -9.22 7.81
N ARG A 370 25.06 -9.04 6.85
CA ARG A 370 25.16 -7.95 5.86
C ARG A 370 24.91 -6.57 6.47
N LEU A 371 24.07 -6.45 7.50
CA LEU A 371 23.91 -5.18 8.25
C LEU A 371 25.19 -4.81 9.02
N ILE A 372 25.87 -5.80 9.62
CA ILE A 372 27.16 -5.61 10.29
C ILE A 372 28.24 -5.11 9.31
N GLU A 373 28.18 -5.55 8.06
CA GLU A 373 29.14 -5.20 7.01
C GLU A 373 28.98 -3.76 6.49
N GLN A 374 27.82 -3.11 6.70
CA GLN A 374 27.53 -1.80 6.10
C GLN A 374 27.14 -0.67 7.06
N ASP A 375 26.70 -0.94 8.28
CA ASP A 375 26.30 0.11 9.22
C ASP A 375 27.28 0.26 10.36
N ARG A 376 27.66 1.52 10.66
CA ARG A 376 28.56 1.97 11.76
C ARG A 376 28.90 0.83 12.73
N PRO A 377 29.91 0.00 12.42
CA PRO A 377 30.08 -1.32 13.04
C PRO A 377 30.28 -1.21 14.56
N LEU A 378 30.85 -0.09 15.01
CA LEU A 378 30.98 0.26 16.42
C LEU A 378 29.64 0.36 17.16
N THR A 379 28.60 0.94 16.55
CA THR A 379 27.29 1.09 17.20
C THR A 379 26.40 -0.13 17.02
N THR A 380 26.48 -0.82 15.89
CA THR A 380 25.62 -1.97 15.58
C THR A 380 26.10 -3.27 16.23
N LEU A 381 27.41 -3.49 16.28
CA LEU A 381 28.01 -4.71 16.84
C LEU A 381 28.89 -4.42 18.06
N GLY A 382 29.60 -3.29 18.07
CA GLY A 382 30.50 -2.91 19.15
C GLY A 382 29.78 -2.63 20.48
N VAL A 383 28.72 -1.80 20.48
CA VAL A 383 27.96 -1.50 21.71
C VAL A 383 27.27 -2.74 22.29
N PRO A 384 26.50 -3.55 21.51
CA PRO A 384 25.92 -4.79 22.04
C PRO A 384 26.99 -5.80 22.47
N GLY A 385 28.09 -5.90 21.72
CA GLY A 385 29.23 -6.75 22.07
C GLY A 385 29.86 -6.35 23.40
N PHE A 386 30.09 -5.05 23.60
CA PHE A 386 30.61 -4.50 24.84
C PHE A 386 29.67 -4.75 26.02
N VAL A 387 28.36 -4.54 25.84
CA VAL A 387 27.35 -4.82 26.88
C VAL A 387 27.34 -6.31 27.23
N SER A 388 27.35 -7.20 26.24
CA SER A 388 27.42 -8.66 26.47
C SER A 388 28.68 -9.06 27.23
N ALA A 389 29.84 -8.52 26.84
CA ALA A 389 31.10 -8.77 27.53
C ALA A 389 31.08 -8.23 28.97
N PHE A 390 30.52 -7.04 29.18
CA PHE A 390 30.39 -6.44 30.51
C PHE A 390 29.47 -7.25 31.44
N VAL A 391 28.33 -7.72 30.92
CA VAL A 391 27.43 -8.62 31.66
C VAL A 391 28.14 -9.94 31.97
N GLY A 392 28.85 -10.52 30.99
CA GLY A 392 29.65 -11.73 31.19
C GLY A 392 30.72 -11.56 32.28
N LEU A 393 31.47 -10.45 32.28
CA LEU A 393 32.44 -10.12 33.34
C LEU A 393 31.78 -10.03 34.72
N THR A 394 30.62 -9.37 34.78
CA THR A 394 29.87 -9.17 36.03
C THR A 394 29.39 -10.50 36.60
N LEU A 395 28.83 -11.38 35.76
CA LEU A 395 28.41 -12.73 36.15
C LEU A 395 29.60 -13.62 36.53
N GLY A 396 30.74 -13.46 35.83
CA GLY A 396 31.97 -14.17 36.16
C GLY A 396 32.52 -13.76 37.52
N TYR A 397 32.55 -12.45 37.81
CA TYR A 397 32.91 -11.92 39.13
C TYR A 397 31.96 -12.45 40.22
N TRP A 398 30.65 -12.43 39.96
CA TRP A 398 29.64 -12.97 40.86
C TRP A 398 29.88 -14.46 41.15
N SER A 399 30.22 -15.24 40.12
CA SER A 399 30.51 -16.67 40.25
C SER A 399 31.72 -16.94 41.16
N VAL A 400 32.78 -16.12 41.03
CA VAL A 400 33.97 -16.23 41.89
C VAL A 400 33.64 -15.86 43.34
N PHE A 401 32.84 -14.81 43.53
CA PHE A 401 32.39 -14.37 44.84
C PHE A 401 31.54 -15.44 45.54
N GLU A 402 30.59 -16.05 44.80
CA GLU A 402 29.74 -17.13 45.30
C GLU A 402 30.57 -18.36 45.70
N TYR A 403 31.51 -18.80 44.85
CA TYR A 403 32.44 -19.87 45.19
C TYR A 403 33.25 -19.56 46.46
N GLY A 404 33.66 -18.31 46.66
CA GLY A 404 34.37 -17.88 47.86
C GLY A 404 33.54 -17.94 49.15
N GLN A 405 32.21 -17.89 49.06
CA GLN A 405 31.31 -17.99 50.22
C GLN A 405 30.82 -19.41 50.49
N THR A 406 30.45 -20.14 49.45
CA THR A 406 29.77 -21.43 49.56
C THR A 406 30.73 -22.61 49.42
N GLY A 407 31.86 -22.42 48.74
CA GLY A 407 32.75 -23.50 48.32
C GLY A 407 32.18 -24.37 47.17
N GLU A 408 30.96 -24.07 46.70
CA GLU A 408 30.33 -24.76 45.58
C GLU A 408 30.62 -24.01 44.28
N PHE A 409 30.95 -24.77 43.22
CA PHE A 409 31.28 -24.19 41.93
C PHE A 409 30.02 -24.01 41.06
N PRO A 410 29.58 -22.76 40.79
CA PRO A 410 28.34 -22.51 40.04
C PRO A 410 28.56 -22.72 38.53
N LEU A 411 28.64 -23.98 38.10
CA LEU A 411 29.03 -24.40 36.75
C LEU A 411 28.19 -23.72 35.64
N VAL A 412 26.89 -23.61 35.84
CA VAL A 412 25.97 -22.99 34.85
C VAL A 412 26.26 -21.49 34.70
N LEU A 413 26.45 -20.78 35.83
CA LEU A 413 26.70 -19.35 35.83
C LEU A 413 28.06 -19.02 35.19
N VAL A 414 29.08 -19.83 35.50
CA VAL A 414 30.40 -19.75 34.86
C VAL A 414 30.29 -20.00 33.36
N GLY A 415 29.56 -21.03 32.94
CA GLY A 415 29.34 -21.34 31.52
C GLY A 415 28.65 -20.21 30.75
N VAL A 416 27.57 -19.65 31.31
CA VAL A 416 26.86 -18.50 30.71
C VAL A 416 27.74 -17.25 30.67
N SER A 417 28.48 -16.97 31.75
CA SER A 417 29.39 -15.83 31.82
C SER A 417 30.49 -15.91 30.75
N GLY A 418 31.08 -17.10 30.56
CA GLY A 418 32.11 -17.35 29.56
C GLY A 418 31.59 -17.23 28.13
N LEU A 419 30.37 -17.72 27.87
CA LEU A 419 29.74 -17.57 26.56
C LEU A 419 29.46 -16.11 26.22
N LEU A 420 28.86 -15.35 27.15
CA LEU A 420 28.57 -13.92 26.96
C LEU A 420 29.84 -13.08 26.77
N LEU A 421 30.90 -13.40 27.52
CA LEU A 421 32.23 -12.82 27.37
C LEU A 421 32.81 -13.07 25.99
N LEU A 422 32.81 -14.33 25.55
CA LEU A 422 33.39 -14.73 24.26
C LEU A 422 32.62 -14.09 23.11
N VAL A 423 31.29 -14.22 23.09
CA VAL A 423 30.42 -13.61 22.07
C VAL A 423 30.59 -12.09 22.05
N GLY A 424 30.58 -11.44 23.23
CA GLY A 424 30.72 -9.99 23.35
C GLY A 424 32.08 -9.47 22.90
N PHE A 425 33.15 -10.19 23.26
CA PHE A 425 34.52 -9.88 22.82
C PHE A 425 34.68 -10.01 21.31
N PHE A 426 34.26 -11.14 20.72
CA PHE A 426 34.34 -11.34 19.27
C PHE A 426 33.52 -10.30 18.51
N ALA A 427 32.29 -9.99 18.95
CA ALA A 427 31.48 -8.93 18.37
C ALA A 427 32.17 -7.57 18.41
N SER A 428 32.77 -7.21 19.56
CA SER A 428 33.50 -5.95 19.72
C SER A 428 34.75 -5.86 18.83
N VAL A 429 35.50 -6.96 18.72
CA VAL A 429 36.70 -7.02 17.85
C VAL A 429 36.31 -6.92 16.38
N VAL A 430 35.29 -7.67 15.94
CA VAL A 430 34.78 -7.59 14.57
C VAL A 430 34.32 -6.16 14.27
N ALA A 431 33.63 -5.51 15.21
CA ALA A 431 33.20 -4.12 15.05
C ALA A 431 34.38 -3.15 14.84
N ILE A 432 35.44 -3.28 15.65
CA ILE A 432 36.62 -2.42 15.58
C ILE A 432 37.41 -2.68 14.29
N VAL A 433 37.64 -3.95 13.94
CA VAL A 433 38.37 -4.33 12.72
C VAL A 433 37.62 -3.83 11.50
N HIS A 434 36.30 -4.02 11.46
CA HIS A 434 35.47 -3.57 10.36
C HIS A 434 35.44 -2.03 10.23
N GLN A 435 35.45 -1.31 11.36
CA GLN A 435 35.62 0.16 11.33
C GLN A 435 36.99 0.55 10.78
N SER A 436 38.06 -0.09 11.25
CA SER A 436 39.42 0.20 10.82
C SER A 436 39.65 -0.07 9.33
N LEU A 437 38.95 -1.04 8.74
CA LEU A 437 39.02 -1.33 7.30
C LEU A 437 38.23 -0.32 6.45
N ARG A 438 37.29 0.42 7.04
CA ARG A 438 36.54 1.49 6.37
C ARG A 438 37.26 2.82 6.34
N ASP A 439 38.11 3.08 7.33
CA ASP A 439 38.83 4.35 7.47
C ASP A 439 40.14 4.39 6.65
N VAL A 440 40.43 3.34 5.87
CA VAL A 440 41.55 3.20 4.91
C VAL A 440 41.00 3.26 3.50
#